data_AF-A0A0C2X1D7-F1
#
_entry.id   AF-A0A0C2X1D7-F1
#
_cell.length_a   1.000
_cell.length_b   1.000
_cell.length_c   1.000
_cell.angle_alpha   90.00
_cell.angle_beta   90.00
_cell.angle_gamma   90.00
#
_symmetry.space_group_name_H-M   'P 1'
#
loop_
_entity.id
_entity.type
_entity.pdbx_description
1 polymer ?
#
loop_
_entity_poly.entity_id
_entity_poly.type
_entity_poly.pdbx_seq_one_letter_code
_entity_poly.pdbx_strand_id
1 'polypeptide(L)'
;MSSIEAIREGLLLEFKEAIPSDGEIMHECISLCQMYNLSPQALLWKWEVIKLGKGHSALPEISALDMNSVAAMKAQITRDLLKESTKKKQQARINQSSVVPANLNRRYAAGSANIAPDQVKTESTSDNLNDSVAVSYRGPKADEDSRKRRAYRYMYEKVSERSEALDDRIDELAELVRDHYGLTELGDPSSSTDGDTTVVGRIIQDIEAAGSSTKLNETTICLESSRMLGSGSRIPLRFDPTVKIRGCITGAGSLGFFPGAIVALRGRNGGGGWFQVSEILGLPLPRSTPSAGLSAMKIDPDMAGSPFSMSIACGPYTSDTDLHYRPRELYFEHIKKTKPGVVLLMGPFVDSSHPKVKIGDLDSTPSRLYQIRFLTSLKSFLQSSPHSKVLLLPSIRDLLSDHAVYPQGEYPQLLTENHPRIHLLPNPARFTINGVTFAGTSVDVLFHLKREEYLKRGEEVEPIAPTATEDVGTDAMGNLCRHLLQQRSFYPLFPVPIDVSLEVNLDISHSDGLRLCNVEDQYAPDVLILPSKLKEFAKTIHSTYAINPSYINKLRYATLEVASGAMPVKDRINLHLAKFENNSGT
;
A
#
# COMPACT_ATOMS: atom_id res chain seq x y z
N MET A 1 25.86 -50.00 9.80
CA MET A 1 26.52 -48.76 9.31
C MET A 1 27.10 -48.06 10.51
N SER A 2 28.36 -47.64 10.43
CA SER A 2 28.97 -46.81 11.48
C SER A 2 28.24 -45.46 11.57
N SER A 3 28.22 -44.82 12.74
CA SER A 3 27.60 -43.48 12.91
C SER A 3 28.21 -42.44 11.94
N ILE A 4 29.47 -42.63 11.55
CA ILE A 4 30.19 -41.80 10.57
C ILE A 4 29.67 -42.04 9.16
N GLU A 5 29.46 -43.29 8.75
CA GLU A 5 28.89 -43.62 7.42
C GLU A 5 27.48 -43.05 7.25
N ALA A 6 26.64 -43.12 8.28
CA ALA A 6 25.29 -42.57 8.23
C ALA A 6 25.29 -41.04 8.06
N ILE A 7 26.21 -40.33 8.74
CA ILE A 7 26.38 -38.88 8.58
C ILE A 7 26.91 -38.55 7.18
N ARG A 8 27.89 -39.34 6.69
CA ARG A 8 28.47 -39.15 5.35
C ARG A 8 27.43 -39.30 4.24
N GLU A 9 26.61 -40.35 4.28
CA GLU A 9 25.54 -40.55 3.30
C GLU A 9 24.48 -39.44 3.37
N GLY A 10 24.09 -39.03 4.58
CA GLY A 10 23.16 -37.90 4.74
C GLY A 10 23.72 -36.58 4.22
N LEU A 11 25.02 -36.31 4.38
CA LEU A 11 25.66 -35.11 3.83
C LEU A 11 25.68 -35.13 2.30
N LEU A 12 25.98 -36.29 1.68
CA LEU A 12 25.94 -36.45 0.23
C LEU A 12 24.52 -36.29 -0.33
N LEU A 13 23.50 -36.77 0.39
CA LEU A 13 22.10 -36.65 0.00
C LEU A 13 21.61 -35.18 0.04
N GLU A 14 21.93 -34.47 1.13
CA GLU A 14 21.44 -33.11 1.37
C GLU A 14 22.22 -32.07 0.55
N PHE A 15 23.56 -32.17 0.48
CA PHE A 15 24.40 -31.19 -0.23
C PHE A 15 24.54 -31.50 -1.74
N LYS A 16 24.22 -32.72 -2.19
CA LYS A 16 24.35 -33.15 -3.60
C LYS A 16 25.74 -32.81 -4.16
N GLU A 17 25.80 -32.12 -5.31
CA GLU A 17 27.04 -31.70 -5.98
C GLU A 17 27.80 -30.58 -5.24
N ALA A 18 27.19 -29.97 -4.22
CA ALA A 18 27.81 -28.86 -3.50
C ALA A 18 28.93 -29.31 -2.53
N ILE A 19 28.98 -30.59 -2.14
CA ILE A 19 30.05 -31.13 -1.30
C ILE A 19 30.87 -32.17 -2.08
N PRO A 20 32.22 -32.06 -2.12
CA PRO A 20 33.04 -33.11 -2.72
C PRO A 20 32.82 -34.45 -2.02
N SER A 21 32.72 -35.53 -2.79
CA SER A 21 32.44 -36.88 -2.26
C SER A 21 33.56 -37.47 -1.41
N ASP A 22 34.78 -36.95 -1.57
CA ASP A 22 35.95 -37.30 -0.78
C ASP A 22 36.86 -36.06 -0.57
N GLY A 23 37.57 -36.01 0.56
CA GLY A 23 38.50 -34.93 0.91
C GLY A 23 38.25 -34.23 2.24
N GLU A 24 39.12 -33.26 2.57
CA GLU A 24 39.17 -32.57 3.87
C GLU A 24 37.86 -31.88 4.25
N ILE A 25 37.12 -31.36 3.27
CA ILE A 25 35.83 -30.66 3.48
C ILE A 25 34.77 -31.64 3.99
N MET A 26 34.70 -32.85 3.43
CA MET A 26 33.77 -33.89 3.89
C MET A 26 34.12 -34.33 5.31
N HIS A 27 35.42 -34.51 5.59
CA HIS A 27 35.88 -34.88 6.94
C HIS A 27 35.50 -33.83 7.99
N GLU A 28 35.67 -32.54 7.68
CA GLU A 28 35.30 -31.47 8.61
C GLU A 28 33.78 -31.32 8.77
N CYS A 29 32.98 -31.55 7.73
CA CYS A 29 31.52 -31.55 7.85
C CYS A 29 31.03 -32.69 8.77
N ILE A 30 31.60 -33.88 8.62
CA ILE A 30 31.34 -35.00 9.52
C ILE A 30 31.74 -34.64 10.95
N SER A 31 32.91 -34.03 11.13
CA SER A 31 33.41 -33.59 12.44
C SER A 31 32.48 -32.57 13.10
N LEU A 32 31.97 -31.58 12.35
CA LEU A 32 31.01 -30.60 12.85
C LEU A 32 29.67 -31.25 13.27
N CYS A 33 29.16 -32.18 12.47
CA CYS A 33 27.94 -32.93 12.82
C CYS A 33 28.12 -33.72 14.12
N GLN A 34 29.27 -34.37 14.30
CA GLN A 34 29.57 -35.13 15.52
C GLN A 34 29.82 -34.24 16.74
N MET A 35 30.65 -33.21 16.61
CA MET A 35 31.00 -32.31 17.72
C MET A 35 29.81 -31.54 18.27
N TYR A 36 28.87 -31.15 17.40
CA TYR A 36 27.74 -30.31 17.76
C TYR A 36 26.38 -31.03 17.72
N ASN A 37 26.39 -32.36 17.55
CA ASN A 37 25.20 -33.20 17.44
C ASN A 37 24.16 -32.65 16.44
N LEU A 38 24.64 -32.27 15.25
CA LEU A 38 23.82 -31.71 14.18
C LEU A 38 23.45 -32.78 13.16
N SER A 39 22.23 -32.71 12.62
CA SER A 39 21.87 -33.51 11.44
C SER A 39 22.53 -32.93 10.19
N PRO A 40 22.77 -33.75 9.14
CA PRO A 40 23.27 -33.26 7.84
C PRO A 40 22.44 -32.10 7.27
N GLN A 41 21.12 -32.16 7.41
CA GLN A 41 20.20 -31.10 6.98
C GLN A 41 20.37 -29.81 7.79
N ALA A 42 20.57 -29.90 9.11
CA ALA A 42 20.81 -28.72 9.94
C ALA A 42 22.13 -28.03 9.60
N LEU A 43 23.14 -28.80 9.16
CA LEU A 43 24.39 -28.25 8.67
C LEU A 43 24.20 -27.54 7.31
N LEU A 44 23.38 -28.10 6.41
CA LEU A 44 23.02 -27.48 5.13
C LEU A 44 22.38 -26.09 5.34
N TRP A 45 21.38 -25.98 6.22
CA TRP A 45 20.74 -24.69 6.51
C TRP A 45 21.72 -23.64 7.02
N LYS A 46 22.69 -24.04 7.84
CA LYS A 46 23.73 -23.12 8.33
C LYS A 46 24.63 -22.64 7.19
N TRP A 47 24.94 -23.50 6.23
CA TRP A 47 25.69 -23.12 5.04
C TRP A 47 24.90 -22.15 4.14
N GLU A 48 23.63 -22.45 3.87
CA GLU A 48 22.74 -21.62 3.04
C GLU A 48 22.58 -20.21 3.61
N VAL A 49 22.40 -20.09 4.93
CA VAL A 49 22.34 -18.79 5.61
C VAL A 49 23.61 -17.97 5.42
N ILE A 50 24.80 -18.59 5.41
CA ILE A 50 26.06 -17.90 5.18
C ILE A 50 26.20 -17.42 3.73
N LYS A 51 25.76 -18.23 2.76
CA LYS A 51 25.76 -17.86 1.34
C LYS A 51 24.77 -16.74 1.06
N LEU A 52 23.56 -16.81 1.62
CA LEU A 52 22.53 -15.77 1.52
C LEU A 52 22.90 -14.48 2.27
N GLY A 53 23.69 -14.57 3.34
CA GLY A 53 24.15 -13.43 4.13
C GLY A 53 25.24 -12.59 3.45
N LYS A 54 25.93 -13.11 2.42
CA LYS A 54 26.98 -12.40 1.67
C LYS A 54 26.45 -11.78 0.37
N GLY A 55 25.62 -10.75 0.48
CA GLY A 55 25.37 -9.78 -0.61
C GLY A 55 24.35 -10.19 -1.70
N HIS A 56 23.37 -9.31 -1.94
CA HIS A 56 22.31 -9.44 -2.96
C HIS A 56 22.79 -9.08 -4.39
N SER A 57 23.96 -9.54 -4.80
CA SER A 57 24.52 -9.17 -6.12
C SER A 57 25.09 -10.38 -6.87
N ALA A 58 24.26 -11.39 -7.08
CA ALA A 58 24.28 -12.34 -8.20
C ALA A 58 23.23 -13.41 -7.91
N LEU A 59 22.63 -13.99 -8.96
CA LEU A 59 21.98 -15.30 -8.85
C LEU A 59 22.97 -16.27 -8.20
N PRO A 60 22.57 -17.12 -7.24
CA PRO A 60 23.49 -18.09 -6.68
C PRO A 60 23.82 -19.11 -7.78
N GLU A 61 24.95 -18.93 -8.46
CA GLU A 61 25.68 -20.09 -8.94
C GLU A 61 25.90 -20.98 -7.72
N ILE A 62 25.57 -22.26 -7.84
CA ILE A 62 25.81 -23.28 -6.82
C ILE A 62 27.33 -23.42 -6.71
N SER A 63 27.96 -22.50 -5.99
CA SER A 63 29.39 -22.57 -5.70
C SER A 63 29.60 -23.73 -4.74
N ALA A 64 30.51 -24.64 -5.05
CA ALA A 64 30.91 -25.73 -4.17
C ALA A 64 31.28 -25.22 -2.76
N LEU A 65 31.01 -26.05 -1.76
CA LEU A 65 31.38 -25.82 -0.37
C LEU A 65 32.91 -25.70 -0.27
N ASP A 66 33.40 -24.55 0.23
CA ASP A 66 34.82 -24.31 0.46
C ASP A 66 35.17 -24.32 1.94
N MET A 67 36.46 -24.45 2.26
CA MET A 67 36.92 -24.52 3.65
C MET A 67 36.61 -23.22 4.44
N ASN A 68 36.52 -22.07 3.76
CA ASN A 68 36.12 -20.82 4.38
C ASN A 68 34.65 -20.85 4.86
N SER A 69 33.76 -21.47 4.07
CA SER A 69 32.36 -21.69 4.45
C SER A 69 32.25 -22.63 5.66
N VAL A 70 33.08 -23.68 5.71
CA VAL A 70 33.15 -24.61 6.85
C VAL A 70 33.62 -23.90 8.12
N ALA A 71 34.67 -23.07 8.03
CA ALA A 71 35.14 -22.25 9.15
C ALA A 71 34.07 -21.24 9.63
N ALA A 72 33.34 -20.61 8.70
CA ALA A 72 32.25 -19.71 9.03
C ALA A 72 31.07 -20.42 9.70
N MET A 73 30.72 -21.63 9.25
CA MET A 73 29.72 -22.48 9.91
C MET A 73 30.12 -22.81 11.35
N LYS A 74 31.36 -23.24 11.57
CA LYS A 74 31.90 -23.49 12.92
C LYS A 74 31.77 -22.26 13.82
N ALA A 75 32.17 -21.09 13.34
CA ALA A 75 32.08 -19.84 14.09
C ALA A 75 30.63 -19.39 14.38
N GLN A 76 29.68 -19.71 13.50
CA GLN A 76 28.26 -19.45 13.74
C GLN A 76 27.68 -20.41 14.79
N ILE A 77 27.98 -21.71 14.69
CA ILE A 77 27.54 -22.72 15.65
C ILE A 77 28.03 -22.36 17.07
N THR A 78 29.30 -21.98 17.22
CA THR A 78 29.84 -21.57 18.52
C THR A 78 29.16 -20.30 19.07
N ARG A 79 28.85 -19.32 18.22
CA ARG A 79 28.12 -18.11 18.63
C ARG A 79 26.69 -18.41 19.08
N ASP A 80 26.00 -19.31 18.39
CA ASP A 80 24.63 -19.71 18.75
C ASP A 80 24.59 -20.42 20.11
N LEU A 81 25.55 -21.33 20.36
CA LEU A 81 25.69 -22.02 21.65
C LEU A 81 26.03 -21.06 22.80
N LEU A 82 26.88 -20.06 22.56
CA LEU A 82 27.17 -19.02 23.54
C LEU A 82 25.90 -18.22 23.87
N LYS A 83 25.12 -17.82 22.86
CA LYS A 83 23.86 -17.09 23.05
C LYS A 83 22.82 -17.89 23.84
N GLU A 84 22.67 -19.19 23.54
CA GLU A 84 21.79 -20.08 24.32
C GLU A 84 22.24 -20.23 25.78
N SER A 85 23.55 -20.32 26.03
CA SER A 85 24.09 -20.39 27.38
C SER A 85 23.82 -19.11 28.19
N THR A 86 23.90 -17.93 27.57
CA THR A 86 23.52 -16.66 28.19
C THR A 86 22.02 -16.53 28.43
N LYS A 87 21.18 -17.00 27.50
CA LYS A 87 19.72 -17.03 27.68
C LYS A 87 19.32 -17.93 28.84
N LYS A 88 19.91 -19.14 28.96
CA LYS A 88 19.67 -20.04 30.10
C LYS A 88 20.11 -19.43 31.44
N LYS A 89 21.22 -18.68 31.47
CA LYS A 89 21.68 -17.95 32.67
C LYS A 89 20.79 -16.76 33.05
N GLN A 90 20.21 -16.06 32.08
CA GLN A 90 19.21 -15.01 32.34
C GLN A 90 17.88 -15.58 32.83
N GLN A 91 17.42 -16.70 32.26
CA GLN A 91 16.20 -17.38 32.69
C GLN A 91 16.31 -17.95 34.11
N ALA A 92 17.51 -18.39 34.53
CA ALA A 92 17.79 -18.79 35.91
C ALA A 92 17.80 -17.63 36.91
N ARG A 93 18.12 -16.39 36.49
CA ARG A 93 18.07 -15.19 37.35
C ARG A 93 16.66 -14.63 37.54
N ILE A 94 15.74 -14.87 36.61
CA ILE A 94 14.36 -14.36 36.66
C ILE A 94 13.50 -15.11 37.70
N ASN A 95 13.89 -16.33 38.10
CA ASN A 95 13.17 -17.10 39.13
C ASN A 95 13.60 -16.77 40.58
N GLN A 96 14.50 -15.81 40.78
CA GLN A 96 14.87 -15.32 42.12
C GLN A 96 15.07 -13.81 42.09
N SER A 97 13.97 -13.04 42.14
CA SER A 97 13.83 -11.81 42.95
C SER A 97 12.65 -10.98 42.45
N SER A 98 11.60 -10.96 43.26
CA SER A 98 10.65 -9.86 43.35
C SER A 98 11.33 -8.69 44.08
N VAL A 99 11.04 -7.47 43.64
CA VAL A 99 11.10 -6.16 44.34
C VAL A 99 11.78 -5.09 43.45
N VAL A 100 10.98 -4.08 43.10
CA VAL A 100 11.38 -2.80 42.47
C VAL A 100 11.84 -1.85 43.58
N PRO A 101 12.77 -0.92 43.32
CA PRO A 101 12.34 0.48 43.31
C PRO A 101 12.99 1.37 42.24
N ALA A 102 12.36 2.53 42.08
CA ALA A 102 12.48 3.53 41.04
C ALA A 102 13.60 4.59 41.24
N ASN A 103 13.72 5.44 40.20
CA ASN A 103 14.38 6.75 40.10
C ASN A 103 15.91 6.78 39.87
N LEU A 104 16.36 7.43 38.79
CA LEU A 104 16.82 8.84 38.84
C LEU A 104 17.22 9.39 37.45
N ASN A 105 16.79 10.62 37.19
CA ASN A 105 17.28 11.53 36.13
C ASN A 105 18.80 11.78 36.18
N ARG A 106 19.44 11.94 35.00
CA ARG A 106 20.32 13.11 34.74
C ARG A 106 20.68 13.31 33.26
N ARG A 107 20.56 14.58 32.84
CA ARG A 107 21.06 15.22 31.62
C ARG A 107 22.60 15.16 31.53
N TYR A 108 23.15 15.22 30.31
CA TYR A 108 24.08 16.28 29.85
C TYR A 108 24.24 16.24 28.32
N ALA A 109 24.38 17.42 27.73
CA ALA A 109 24.58 17.70 26.31
C ALA A 109 26.06 17.97 25.99
N ALA A 110 26.48 17.68 24.76
CA ALA A 110 27.53 18.32 23.94
C ALA A 110 27.50 17.60 22.57
N GLY A 111 27.46 18.21 21.39
CA GLY A 111 28.07 19.47 20.96
C GLY A 111 29.31 19.15 20.13
N SER A 112 29.19 19.03 18.80
CA SER A 112 30.31 19.29 17.89
C SER A 112 29.82 19.55 16.46
N ALA A 113 30.15 20.74 15.97
CA ALA A 113 30.01 21.17 14.59
C ALA A 113 31.03 20.47 13.69
N ASN A 114 30.73 20.34 12.40
CA ASN A 114 31.75 20.19 11.37
C ASN A 114 31.36 20.92 10.08
N ILE A 115 32.42 21.48 9.51
CA ILE A 115 32.54 22.49 8.46
C ILE A 115 32.40 21.83 7.07
N ALA A 116 31.77 22.54 6.14
CA ALA A 116 31.70 22.19 4.71
C ALA A 116 32.95 22.66 3.95
N PRO A 117 33.28 22.04 2.80
CA PRO A 117 34.08 22.70 1.78
C PRO A 117 33.32 22.88 0.45
N ASP A 118 33.83 23.86 -0.29
CA ASP A 118 33.27 24.61 -1.41
C ASP A 118 32.89 23.85 -2.68
N GLN A 119 31.96 24.49 -3.41
CA GLN A 119 31.55 24.20 -4.78
C GLN A 119 32.58 24.71 -5.79
N VAL A 120 32.82 23.93 -6.84
CA VAL A 120 33.40 24.40 -8.11
C VAL A 120 32.29 24.36 -9.17
N LYS A 121 31.93 25.56 -9.65
CA LYS A 121 31.04 25.78 -10.80
C LYS A 121 31.78 25.41 -12.08
N THR A 122 31.11 24.63 -12.94
CA THR A 122 31.47 24.49 -14.35
C THR A 122 30.27 24.95 -15.17
N GLU A 123 30.41 26.10 -15.84
CA GLU A 123 29.46 26.60 -16.83
C GLU A 123 29.50 25.70 -18.07
N SER A 124 28.34 25.49 -18.69
CA SER A 124 28.27 25.04 -20.08
C SER A 124 27.23 25.85 -20.83
N THR A 125 27.62 26.17 -22.05
CA THR A 125 27.12 27.15 -22.99
C THR A 125 25.73 26.83 -23.53
N SER A 126 24.98 27.91 -23.76
CA SER A 126 23.72 27.96 -24.48
C SER A 126 23.83 27.43 -25.91
N ASP A 127 22.94 26.52 -26.29
CA ASP A 127 22.47 26.38 -27.67
C ASP A 127 20.97 26.05 -27.67
N ASN A 128 20.21 26.96 -28.29
CA ASN A 128 18.75 26.95 -28.43
C ASN A 128 18.31 25.96 -29.51
N LEU A 129 17.67 24.84 -29.15
CA LEU A 129 16.86 24.03 -30.08
C LEU A 129 15.69 23.33 -29.33
N ASN A 130 14.46 23.83 -29.54
CA ASN A 130 13.15 23.24 -29.22
C ASN A 130 12.99 22.51 -27.87
N ASP A 131 12.52 23.25 -26.85
CA ASP A 131 12.25 22.79 -25.49
C ASP A 131 11.13 21.71 -25.44
N SER A 132 11.53 20.44 -25.45
CA SER A 132 10.72 19.36 -24.91
C SER A 132 10.74 19.49 -23.38
N VAL A 133 9.71 20.14 -22.83
CA VAL A 133 9.57 20.36 -21.39
C VAL A 133 9.83 19.05 -20.62
N ALA A 134 10.87 19.03 -19.79
CA ALA A 134 11.31 17.82 -19.11
C ALA A 134 10.26 17.37 -18.06
N VAL A 135 9.89 16.10 -18.07
CA VAL A 135 9.06 15.52 -17.02
C VAL A 135 9.90 15.34 -15.76
N SER A 136 9.54 16.04 -14.68
CA SER A 136 10.11 15.89 -13.34
C SER A 136 9.22 14.97 -12.50
N TYR A 137 9.74 13.79 -12.17
CA TYR A 137 9.06 12.80 -11.35
C TYR A 137 9.67 12.75 -9.94
N ARG A 138 8.82 12.77 -8.92
CA ARG A 138 9.18 12.47 -7.53
C ARG A 138 8.26 11.40 -6.97
N GLY A 139 8.81 10.23 -6.71
CA GLY A 139 8.11 9.12 -6.09
C GLY A 139 8.28 9.05 -4.57
N PRO A 140 7.83 7.93 -3.97
CA PRO A 140 8.15 7.59 -2.58
C PRO A 140 9.66 7.62 -2.33
N LYS A 141 10.03 7.94 -1.09
CA LYS A 141 11.45 8.04 -0.70
C LYS A 141 12.18 6.73 -1.03
N ALA A 142 13.27 6.86 -1.80
CA ALA A 142 14.06 5.75 -2.30
C ALA A 142 15.29 5.44 -1.43
N ASP A 143 15.44 6.08 -0.26
CA ASP A 143 16.48 5.72 0.70
C ASP A 143 16.28 4.29 1.22
N GLU A 144 17.36 3.69 1.70
CA GLU A 144 17.39 2.29 2.09
C GLU A 144 16.38 1.96 3.19
N ASP A 145 16.22 2.84 4.18
CA ASP A 145 15.30 2.63 5.31
C ASP A 145 13.85 2.70 4.85
N SER A 146 13.51 3.66 3.97
CA SER A 146 12.17 3.77 3.40
C SER A 146 11.83 2.56 2.52
N ARG A 147 12.78 2.02 1.75
CA ARG A 147 12.57 0.77 1.00
C ARG A 147 12.37 -0.42 1.92
N LYS A 148 13.21 -0.56 2.95
CA LYS A 148 13.08 -1.64 3.95
C LYS A 148 11.74 -1.60 4.68
N ARG A 149 11.25 -0.41 5.03
CA ARG A 149 9.92 -0.24 5.65
C ARG A 149 8.78 -0.68 4.74
N ARG A 150 8.87 -0.46 3.42
CA ARG A 150 7.85 -0.92 2.45
C ARG A 150 7.96 -2.40 2.09
N ALA A 151 9.15 -2.97 2.17
CA ALA A 151 9.42 -4.38 1.92
C ALA A 151 9.23 -5.27 3.17
N TYR A 152 8.57 -4.75 4.21
CA TYR A 152 8.43 -5.38 5.53
C TYR A 152 8.05 -6.87 5.49
N ARG A 153 8.32 -7.57 6.60
CA ARG A 153 7.99 -8.99 6.73
C ARG A 153 6.51 -9.14 7.07
N TYR A 154 5.76 -9.80 6.19
CA TYR A 154 4.30 -9.92 6.30
C TYR A 154 3.79 -11.32 6.63
N MET A 155 4.62 -12.38 6.55
CA MET A 155 4.18 -13.77 6.81
C MET A 155 3.90 -14.06 8.30
N TYR A 156 3.92 -13.04 9.15
CA TYR A 156 3.58 -13.12 10.56
C TYR A 156 3.09 -11.76 11.03
N GLU A 157 1.86 -11.72 11.54
CA GLU A 157 1.25 -10.53 12.13
C GLU A 157 0.93 -10.81 13.61
N LYS A 158 1.38 -9.94 14.52
CA LYS A 158 1.01 -10.08 15.94
C LYS A 158 -0.37 -9.50 16.18
N VAL A 159 -1.20 -10.23 16.92
CA VAL A 159 -2.53 -9.76 17.32
C VAL A 159 -2.45 -8.44 18.10
N SER A 160 -1.40 -8.23 18.89
CA SER A 160 -1.19 -6.97 19.62
C SER A 160 -0.93 -5.78 18.69
N GLU A 161 -0.05 -5.93 17.71
CA GLU A 161 0.30 -4.89 16.72
C GLU A 161 -0.90 -4.59 15.82
N ARG A 162 -1.60 -5.64 15.39
CA ARG A 162 -2.85 -5.53 14.65
C ARG A 162 -3.89 -4.73 15.42
N SER A 163 -4.08 -5.01 16.70
CA SER A 163 -5.06 -4.31 17.51
C SER A 163 -4.67 -2.86 17.78
N GLU A 164 -3.39 -2.59 17.99
CA GLU A 164 -2.84 -1.24 18.20
C GLU A 164 -3.07 -0.38 16.95
N ALA A 165 -2.72 -0.87 15.76
CA ALA A 165 -2.93 -0.15 14.50
C ALA A 165 -4.42 0.19 14.23
N LEU A 166 -5.35 -0.63 14.74
CA LEU A 166 -6.78 -0.38 14.63
C LEU A 166 -7.27 0.67 15.63
N ASP A 167 -6.75 0.67 16.85
CA ASP A 167 -7.04 1.69 17.88
C ASP A 167 -6.49 3.05 17.44
N ASP A 168 -5.22 3.09 17.02
CA ASP A 168 -4.53 4.29 16.54
C ASP A 168 -5.33 4.99 15.43
N ARG A 169 -6.00 4.21 14.58
CA ARG A 169 -6.83 4.75 13.51
C ARG A 169 -8.08 5.46 14.02
N ILE A 170 -8.75 4.89 15.03
CA ILE A 170 -9.91 5.53 15.66
C ILE A 170 -9.45 6.82 16.33
N ASP A 171 -8.35 6.77 17.09
CA ASP A 171 -7.84 7.89 17.87
C ASP A 171 -7.37 9.06 16.98
N GLU A 172 -6.68 8.77 15.88
CA GLU A 172 -6.26 9.80 14.91
C GLU A 172 -7.46 10.56 14.31
N LEU A 173 -8.51 9.84 13.91
CA LEU A 173 -9.71 10.48 13.37
C LEU A 173 -10.58 11.13 14.45
N ALA A 174 -10.53 10.63 15.68
CA ALA A 174 -11.19 11.25 16.82
C ALA A 174 -10.61 12.63 17.13
N GLU A 175 -9.28 12.78 17.11
CA GLU A 175 -8.62 14.08 17.26
C GLU A 175 -9.02 15.05 16.14
N LEU A 176 -9.08 14.57 14.90
CA LEU A 176 -9.50 15.38 13.75
C LEU A 176 -10.94 15.87 13.87
N VAL A 177 -11.84 15.01 14.33
CA VAL A 177 -13.25 15.36 14.57
C VAL A 177 -13.36 16.38 15.71
N ARG A 178 -12.66 16.14 16.81
CA ARG A 178 -12.63 17.05 17.97
C ARG A 178 -12.19 18.44 17.55
N ASP A 179 -11.08 18.53 16.83
CA ASP A 179 -10.51 19.81 16.40
C ASP A 179 -11.40 20.51 15.36
N HIS A 180 -11.99 19.76 14.42
CA HIS A 180 -12.87 20.34 13.38
C HIS A 180 -14.17 20.91 13.94
N TYR A 181 -14.80 20.21 14.88
CA TYR A 181 -16.08 20.62 15.48
C TYR A 181 -15.93 21.43 16.77
N GLY A 182 -14.70 21.72 17.21
CA GLY A 182 -14.44 22.48 18.44
C GLY A 182 -14.96 21.79 19.70
N LEU A 183 -14.88 20.45 19.75
CA LEU A 183 -15.39 19.65 20.86
C LEU A 183 -14.42 19.68 22.03
N THR A 184 -14.93 19.79 23.25
CA THR A 184 -14.09 19.76 24.47
C THR A 184 -13.65 18.33 24.79
N GLU A 185 -14.56 17.37 24.69
CA GLU A 185 -14.32 15.96 24.95
C GLU A 185 -15.17 15.07 24.05
N LEU A 186 -14.75 13.82 23.93
CA LEU A 186 -15.49 12.75 23.26
C LEU A 186 -15.94 11.75 24.32
N GLY A 187 -17.16 11.25 24.20
CA GLY A 187 -17.74 10.30 25.14
C GLY A 187 -17.44 8.84 24.83
N ASP A 188 -17.63 7.99 25.85
CA ASP A 188 -17.72 6.54 25.70
C ASP A 188 -19.16 6.16 25.28
N PRO A 189 -19.36 5.52 24.11
CA PRO A 189 -20.69 5.16 23.65
C PRO A 189 -21.38 4.11 24.53
N SER A 190 -20.63 3.34 25.34
CA SER A 190 -21.18 2.32 26.24
C SER A 190 -21.57 2.84 27.63
N SER A 191 -21.08 4.02 28.00
CA SER A 191 -21.44 4.66 29.26
C SER A 191 -22.83 5.29 29.16
N SER A 192 -23.66 5.12 30.19
CA SER A 192 -24.97 5.77 30.24
C SER A 192 -24.82 7.28 30.41
N THR A 193 -25.62 8.05 29.66
CA THR A 193 -25.55 9.52 29.67
C THR A 193 -26.93 10.13 29.89
N ASP A 194 -26.97 11.21 30.67
CA ASP A 194 -28.20 12.00 30.90
C ASP A 194 -28.59 12.86 29.69
N GLY A 195 -27.60 13.19 28.85
CA GLY A 195 -27.76 14.03 27.66
C GLY A 195 -26.95 13.53 26.46
N ASP A 196 -27.03 14.29 25.37
CA ASP A 196 -26.32 13.98 24.14
C ASP A 196 -24.82 14.19 24.32
N THR A 197 -24.03 13.18 23.94
CA THR A 197 -22.58 13.19 23.85
C THR A 197 -22.14 12.91 22.41
N THR A 198 -20.93 13.33 22.06
CA THR A 198 -20.31 13.01 20.77
C THR A 198 -19.34 11.87 20.95
N VAL A 199 -19.51 10.81 20.16
CA VAL A 199 -18.69 9.60 20.20
C VAL A 199 -18.03 9.39 18.84
N VAL A 200 -16.82 8.83 18.86
CA VAL A 200 -16.09 8.41 17.66
C VAL A 200 -15.75 6.94 17.79
N GLY A 201 -15.95 6.20 16.71
CA GLY A 201 -15.65 4.78 16.70
C GLY A 201 -15.68 4.19 15.30
N ARG A 202 -15.33 2.91 15.23
CA ARG A 202 -15.37 2.12 14.02
C ARG A 202 -16.71 1.42 13.87
N ILE A 203 -17.28 1.48 12.68
CA ILE A 203 -18.43 0.65 12.32
C ILE A 203 -17.98 -0.79 12.22
N ILE A 204 -18.68 -1.66 12.94
CA ILE A 204 -18.57 -3.10 12.82
C ILE A 204 -19.96 -3.69 12.60
N GLN A 205 -19.98 -4.92 12.15
CA GLN A 205 -21.19 -5.73 12.17
C GLN A 205 -21.27 -6.50 13.48
N ASP A 206 -22.48 -6.63 14.03
CA ASP A 206 -22.76 -7.46 15.20
C ASP A 206 -22.15 -8.85 15.05
N ILE A 207 -21.44 -9.31 16.07
CA ILE A 207 -20.68 -10.57 16.09
C ILE A 207 -21.62 -11.77 15.93
N GLU A 208 -22.83 -11.70 16.49
CA GLU A 208 -23.83 -12.77 16.34
C GLU A 208 -24.33 -12.87 14.89
N ALA A 209 -24.40 -11.73 14.19
CA ALA A 209 -24.72 -11.66 12.77
C ALA A 209 -23.51 -11.93 11.88
N ALA A 210 -22.27 -11.72 12.35
CA ALA A 210 -21.04 -11.86 11.57
C ALA A 210 -20.71 -13.32 11.17
N GLY A 211 -21.31 -14.30 11.87
CA GLY A 211 -21.26 -15.72 11.47
C GLY A 211 -22.25 -16.09 10.36
N SER A 212 -23.15 -15.17 10.00
CA SER A 212 -24.10 -15.32 8.89
C SER A 212 -23.65 -14.48 7.70
N SER A 213 -24.05 -14.85 6.48
CA SER A 213 -23.80 -14.03 5.27
C SER A 213 -24.62 -12.73 5.21
N THR A 214 -25.18 -12.30 6.34
CA THR A 214 -25.97 -11.08 6.47
C THR A 214 -25.07 -9.88 6.24
N LYS A 215 -25.50 -8.92 5.42
CA LYS A 215 -24.77 -7.66 5.22
C LYS A 215 -25.06 -6.66 6.33
N LEU A 216 -24.19 -5.67 6.46
CA LEU A 216 -24.42 -4.51 7.33
C LEU A 216 -25.78 -3.87 7.00
N ASN A 217 -26.59 -3.63 8.02
CA ASN A 217 -27.87 -2.96 7.93
C ASN A 217 -28.23 -2.31 9.27
N GLU A 218 -29.38 -1.66 9.36
CA GLU A 218 -29.79 -0.90 10.55
C GLU A 218 -29.91 -1.75 11.82
N THR A 219 -30.20 -3.05 11.72
CA THR A 219 -30.35 -3.92 12.89
C THR A 219 -29.04 -4.59 13.29
N THR A 220 -28.03 -4.63 12.42
CA THR A 220 -26.76 -5.32 12.64
C THR A 220 -25.56 -4.38 12.79
N ILE A 221 -25.78 -3.08 12.67
CA ILE A 221 -24.73 -2.06 12.78
C ILE A 221 -24.40 -1.77 14.24
N CYS A 222 -23.11 -1.90 14.58
CA CYS A 222 -22.58 -1.55 15.88
C CYS A 222 -21.42 -0.57 15.75
N LEU A 223 -21.13 0.14 16.83
CA LEU A 223 -19.97 1.00 16.97
C LEU A 223 -18.97 0.35 17.93
N GLU A 224 -17.72 0.28 17.51
CA GLU A 224 -16.58 -0.10 18.34
C GLU A 224 -15.77 1.15 18.71
N SER A 225 -15.60 1.40 20.00
CA SER A 225 -14.74 2.47 20.51
C SER A 225 -13.27 2.03 20.52
N SER A 226 -12.34 2.99 20.55
CA SER A 226 -10.94 2.67 20.85
C SER A 226 -10.78 2.30 22.33
N ARG A 227 -9.64 1.69 22.68
CA ARG A 227 -9.29 1.48 24.09
C ARG A 227 -9.25 2.77 24.90
N MET A 228 -8.76 3.86 24.30
CA MET A 228 -8.64 5.15 24.98
C MET A 228 -9.99 5.82 25.22
N LEU A 229 -10.91 5.73 24.26
CA LEU A 229 -12.21 6.42 24.32
C LEU A 229 -13.27 5.62 25.09
N GLY A 230 -13.27 4.29 24.99
CA GLY A 230 -14.31 3.45 25.58
C GLY A 230 -13.87 2.03 25.90
N SER A 231 -12.58 1.81 26.19
CA SER A 231 -12.03 0.49 26.54
C SER A 231 -12.26 -0.62 25.48
N GLY A 232 -12.39 -0.25 24.20
CA GLY A 232 -12.65 -1.21 23.12
C GLY A 232 -14.10 -1.74 23.12
N SER A 233 -15.02 -1.03 23.77
CA SER A 233 -16.42 -1.41 23.88
C SER A 233 -17.11 -1.46 22.51
N ARG A 234 -18.07 -2.37 22.39
CA ARG A 234 -18.90 -2.53 21.20
C ARG A 234 -20.36 -2.37 21.59
N ILE A 235 -21.07 -1.48 20.91
CA ILE A 235 -22.48 -1.21 21.22
C ILE A 235 -23.32 -1.09 19.94
N PRO A 236 -24.52 -1.69 19.90
CA PRO A 236 -25.47 -1.49 18.81
C PRO A 236 -25.85 -0.02 18.65
N LEU A 237 -25.98 0.42 17.40
CA LEU A 237 -26.51 1.74 17.08
C LEU A 237 -28.01 1.65 16.78
N ARG A 238 -28.78 2.63 17.26
CA ARG A 238 -30.12 2.88 16.72
C ARG A 238 -30.24 4.33 16.33
N PHE A 239 -30.73 4.57 15.13
CA PHE A 239 -30.88 5.92 14.62
C PHE A 239 -32.24 6.47 14.97
N ASP A 240 -32.28 7.73 15.38
CA ASP A 240 -33.53 8.46 15.47
C ASP A 240 -34.22 8.51 14.09
N PRO A 241 -35.56 8.38 14.00
CA PRO A 241 -36.28 8.52 12.73
C PRO A 241 -36.01 9.85 12.02
N THR A 242 -35.65 10.89 12.79
CA THR A 242 -35.31 12.24 12.32
C THR A 242 -33.81 12.54 12.42
N VAL A 243 -32.97 11.51 12.35
CA VAL A 243 -31.51 11.67 12.43
C VAL A 243 -31.00 12.73 11.46
N LYS A 244 -30.16 13.61 11.96
CA LYS A 244 -29.52 14.68 11.20
C LYS A 244 -28.20 14.22 10.62
N ILE A 245 -27.79 14.78 9.49
CA ILE A 245 -26.49 14.55 8.87
C ILE A 245 -25.81 15.92 8.71
N ARG A 246 -24.82 16.18 9.56
CA ARG A 246 -24.07 17.43 9.57
C ARG A 246 -22.88 17.35 8.61
N GLY A 247 -22.65 18.39 7.81
CA GLY A 247 -21.42 18.49 7.02
C GLY A 247 -21.31 17.43 5.92
N CYS A 248 -22.43 16.90 5.42
CA CYS A 248 -22.45 16.15 4.17
C CYS A 248 -22.43 17.08 2.97
N ILE A 249 -22.05 16.57 1.81
CA ILE A 249 -22.17 17.30 0.55
C ILE A 249 -23.65 17.62 0.26
N THR A 250 -23.92 18.81 -0.27
CA THR A 250 -25.29 19.27 -0.57
C THR A 250 -26.06 18.27 -1.44
N GLY A 251 -27.28 17.92 -1.01
CA GLY A 251 -28.17 17.04 -1.77
C GLY A 251 -27.85 15.55 -1.67
N ALA A 252 -27.00 15.14 -0.74
CA ALA A 252 -26.73 13.73 -0.47
C ALA A 252 -27.95 12.96 0.06
N GLY A 253 -28.74 13.58 0.95
CA GLY A 253 -29.93 13.02 1.62
C GLY A 253 -29.69 11.74 2.43
N SER A 254 -28.45 11.25 2.46
CA SER A 254 -28.04 10.01 3.08
C SER A 254 -26.52 9.96 3.25
N LEU A 255 -26.04 9.15 4.19
CA LEU A 255 -24.63 8.83 4.37
C LEU A 255 -24.43 7.31 4.31
N GLY A 256 -23.35 6.88 3.64
CA GLY A 256 -22.94 5.49 3.60
C GLY A 256 -22.13 5.08 4.82
N PHE A 257 -22.47 3.94 5.40
CA PHE A 257 -21.73 3.22 6.43
C PHE A 257 -21.22 1.90 5.85
N PHE A 258 -20.06 1.45 6.29
CA PHE A 258 -19.50 0.15 5.90
C PHE A 258 -18.60 -0.38 7.03
N PRO A 259 -18.39 -1.71 7.14
CA PRO A 259 -17.49 -2.28 8.14
C PRO A 259 -16.07 -1.70 8.01
N GLY A 260 -15.53 -1.17 9.10
CA GLY A 260 -14.23 -0.51 9.15
C GLY A 260 -14.27 1.02 9.07
N ALA A 261 -15.38 1.61 8.63
CA ALA A 261 -15.53 3.06 8.57
C ALA A 261 -15.41 3.66 9.98
N ILE A 262 -14.52 4.64 10.15
CA ILE A 262 -14.53 5.48 11.35
C ILE A 262 -15.61 6.53 11.19
N VAL A 263 -16.44 6.73 12.21
CA VAL A 263 -17.57 7.65 12.18
C VAL A 263 -17.62 8.49 13.44
N ALA A 264 -18.19 9.68 13.32
CA ALA A 264 -18.49 10.57 14.43
C ALA A 264 -20.01 10.72 14.55
N LEU A 265 -20.53 10.45 15.75
CA LEU A 265 -21.96 10.37 16.02
C LEU A 265 -22.27 11.20 17.26
N ARG A 266 -23.40 11.89 17.26
CA ARG A 266 -23.95 12.55 18.43
C ARG A 266 -25.24 11.86 18.82
N GLY A 267 -25.42 11.70 20.13
CA GLY A 267 -26.52 10.90 20.65
C GLY A 267 -26.35 10.58 22.12
N ARG A 268 -27.14 9.63 22.62
CA ARG A 268 -27.14 9.27 24.05
C ARG A 268 -27.32 7.78 24.26
N ASN A 269 -26.81 7.30 25.38
CA ASN A 269 -27.05 5.93 25.85
C ASN A 269 -27.90 6.00 27.13
N GLY A 270 -29.18 5.65 27.02
CA GLY A 270 -30.11 5.65 28.16
C GLY A 270 -30.04 4.41 29.06
N GLY A 271 -28.98 3.60 28.98
CA GLY A 271 -28.83 2.36 29.76
C GLY A 271 -29.52 1.13 29.15
N GLY A 272 -30.09 1.25 27.95
CA GLY A 272 -30.82 0.17 27.26
C GLY A 272 -29.95 -0.84 26.50
N GLY A 273 -28.62 -0.72 26.57
CA GLY A 273 -27.67 -1.58 25.84
C GLY A 273 -27.45 -1.18 24.38
N TRP A 274 -27.80 0.03 23.99
CA TRP A 274 -27.60 0.59 22.64
C TRP A 274 -27.38 2.10 22.71
N PHE A 275 -26.73 2.66 21.69
CA PHE A 275 -26.51 4.09 21.56
C PHE A 275 -27.53 4.70 20.58
N GLN A 276 -28.33 5.66 21.05
CA GLN A 276 -29.30 6.39 20.22
C GLN A 276 -28.62 7.52 19.47
N VAL A 277 -28.52 7.42 18.15
CA VAL A 277 -27.91 8.43 17.28
C VAL A 277 -28.96 9.48 16.90
N SER A 278 -28.78 10.73 17.35
CA SER A 278 -29.61 11.88 16.98
C SER A 278 -29.02 12.65 15.79
N GLU A 279 -27.70 12.62 15.61
CA GLU A 279 -27.01 13.34 14.54
C GLU A 279 -25.72 12.62 14.14
N ILE A 280 -25.48 12.53 12.83
CA ILE A 280 -24.27 11.98 12.22
C ILE A 280 -23.38 13.15 11.82
N LEU A 281 -22.13 13.16 12.26
CA LEU A 281 -21.16 14.21 11.97
C LEU A 281 -20.26 13.77 10.81
N GLY A 282 -20.33 14.50 9.70
CA GLY A 282 -19.49 14.26 8.53
C GLY A 282 -18.00 14.43 8.86
N LEU A 283 -17.17 13.47 8.45
CA LEU A 283 -15.74 13.62 8.66
C LEU A 283 -15.16 14.75 7.80
N PRO A 284 -14.23 15.55 8.36
CA PRO A 284 -13.61 16.65 7.63
C PRO A 284 -12.79 16.11 6.46
N LEU A 285 -13.05 16.65 5.26
CA LEU A 285 -12.26 16.35 4.07
C LEU A 285 -10.80 16.81 4.26
N PRO A 286 -9.83 16.11 3.66
CA PRO A 286 -8.45 16.55 3.68
C PRO A 286 -8.29 17.91 2.99
N ARG A 287 -7.30 18.68 3.41
CA ARG A 287 -7.05 20.01 2.82
C ARG A 287 -6.62 19.87 1.36
N SER A 288 -6.94 20.87 0.55
CA SER A 288 -6.40 20.98 -0.81
C SER A 288 -4.92 21.37 -0.76
N THR A 289 -4.14 20.83 -1.70
CA THR A 289 -2.77 21.28 -1.97
C THR A 289 -2.77 22.80 -2.20
N PRO A 290 -1.92 23.57 -1.50
CA PRO A 290 -1.79 25.00 -1.77
C PRO A 290 -1.38 25.20 -3.23
N SER A 291 -1.97 26.18 -3.91
CA SER A 291 -1.41 26.66 -5.18
C SER A 291 0.05 27.05 -4.95
N ALA A 292 0.87 26.91 -5.99
CA ALA A 292 2.34 26.95 -5.96
C ALA A 292 3.00 28.21 -5.34
N GLY A 293 2.26 29.14 -4.73
CA GLY A 293 2.76 30.33 -4.06
C GLY A 293 3.10 30.20 -2.57
N LEU A 294 2.64 29.16 -1.84
CA LEU A 294 2.79 29.13 -0.36
C LEU A 294 3.57 27.94 0.22
N SER A 295 3.77 26.84 -0.52
CA SER A 295 4.52 25.65 -0.04
C SER A 295 5.56 25.13 -1.04
N ALA A 296 5.94 25.95 -2.03
CA ALA A 296 6.95 25.63 -3.04
C ALA A 296 8.40 25.57 -2.51
N MET A 297 8.64 25.32 -1.22
CA MET A 297 10.01 25.30 -0.67
C MET A 297 10.82 24.04 -1.04
N LYS A 298 10.28 23.11 -1.85
CA LYS A 298 11.03 21.92 -2.33
C LYS A 298 10.85 21.59 -3.81
N ILE A 299 10.09 22.38 -4.57
CA ILE A 299 9.93 22.18 -6.02
C ILE A 299 10.81 23.20 -6.71
N ASP A 300 11.59 22.75 -7.70
CA ASP A 300 12.30 23.65 -8.58
C ASP A 300 11.27 24.60 -9.21
N PRO A 301 11.28 25.90 -8.86
CA PRO A 301 10.22 26.84 -9.24
C PRO A 301 10.04 26.91 -10.77
N ASP A 302 11.08 26.60 -11.54
CA ASP A 302 11.07 26.60 -13.00
C ASP A 302 10.27 25.41 -13.60
N MET A 303 10.00 24.36 -12.82
CA MET A 303 9.30 23.15 -13.29
C MET A 303 7.86 23.04 -12.77
N ALA A 304 7.50 23.81 -11.74
CA ALA A 304 6.14 23.92 -11.24
C ALA A 304 5.28 24.66 -12.28
N GLY A 305 4.26 24.00 -12.81
CA GLY A 305 3.43 24.62 -13.86
C GLY A 305 3.76 24.19 -15.29
N SER A 306 4.74 23.31 -15.46
CA SER A 306 5.17 22.84 -16.76
C SER A 306 4.22 21.75 -17.33
N PRO A 307 3.88 21.80 -18.64
CA PRO A 307 2.88 20.92 -19.22
C PRO A 307 3.41 19.49 -19.37
N PHE A 308 2.51 18.49 -19.28
CA PHE A 308 2.84 17.11 -19.61
C PHE A 308 1.59 16.32 -20.00
N SER A 309 1.81 15.23 -20.73
CA SER A 309 0.77 14.23 -21.00
C SER A 309 1.11 12.91 -20.30
N MET A 310 0.08 12.21 -19.85
CA MET A 310 0.18 10.95 -19.12
C MET A 310 -0.83 9.95 -19.69
N SER A 311 -0.39 8.73 -19.97
CA SER A 311 -1.26 7.60 -20.28
C SER A 311 -1.31 6.65 -19.09
N ILE A 312 -2.52 6.24 -18.69
CA ILE A 312 -2.78 5.40 -17.51
C ILE A 312 -3.48 4.13 -17.97
N ALA A 313 -2.88 2.99 -17.66
CA ALA A 313 -3.41 1.66 -17.97
C ALA A 313 -3.32 0.73 -16.75
N CYS A 314 -4.35 -0.08 -16.59
CA CYS A 314 -4.49 -0.98 -15.45
C CYS A 314 -4.78 -2.41 -15.94
N GLY A 315 -4.07 -3.38 -15.38
CA GLY A 315 -4.27 -4.79 -15.69
C GLY A 315 -5.61 -5.32 -15.16
N PRO A 316 -6.10 -6.46 -15.67
CA PRO A 316 -5.37 -7.40 -16.51
C PRO A 316 -5.15 -6.92 -17.95
N TYR A 317 -4.06 -7.37 -18.56
CA TYR A 317 -3.62 -6.94 -19.91
C TYR A 317 -3.91 -7.97 -21.01
N THR A 318 -4.55 -9.10 -20.65
CA THR A 318 -4.95 -10.17 -21.58
C THR A 318 -6.37 -10.64 -21.24
N SER A 319 -7.01 -11.32 -22.19
CA SER A 319 -8.32 -11.96 -21.99
C SER A 319 -8.17 -13.20 -21.12
N ASP A 320 -9.21 -13.61 -20.40
CA ASP A 320 -9.20 -14.84 -19.60
C ASP A 320 -9.13 -16.13 -20.44
N THR A 321 -9.31 -16.01 -21.76
CA THR A 321 -9.30 -17.12 -22.72
C THR A 321 -7.89 -17.52 -23.17
N ASP A 322 -6.92 -16.62 -23.11
CA ASP A 322 -5.61 -16.80 -23.72
C ASP A 322 -4.53 -15.90 -23.13
N LEU A 323 -3.27 -16.25 -23.39
CA LEU A 323 -2.10 -15.48 -22.96
C LEU A 323 -1.39 -14.82 -24.16
N HIS A 324 -2.14 -14.41 -25.19
CA HIS A 324 -1.57 -13.71 -26.34
C HIS A 324 -1.35 -12.22 -26.06
N TYR A 325 -2.00 -11.63 -25.05
CA TYR A 325 -1.88 -10.21 -24.69
C TYR A 325 -2.27 -9.24 -25.83
N ARG A 326 -3.26 -9.61 -26.67
CA ARG A 326 -3.74 -8.74 -27.75
C ARG A 326 -4.19 -7.34 -27.26
N PRO A 327 -4.96 -7.19 -26.15
CA PRO A 327 -5.32 -5.87 -25.64
C PRO A 327 -4.10 -5.01 -25.28
N ARG A 328 -3.06 -5.64 -24.73
CA ARG A 328 -1.78 -5.00 -24.44
C ARG A 328 -1.08 -4.51 -25.71
N GLU A 329 -1.07 -5.29 -26.78
CA GLU A 329 -0.44 -4.92 -28.04
C GLU A 329 -1.03 -3.63 -28.61
N LEU A 330 -2.36 -3.53 -28.66
CA LEU A 330 -3.07 -2.30 -29.07
C LEU A 330 -2.68 -1.08 -28.22
N TYR A 331 -2.57 -1.28 -26.90
CA TYR A 331 -2.15 -0.21 -25.99
C TYR A 331 -0.69 0.23 -26.25
N PHE A 332 0.21 -0.73 -26.49
CA PHE A 332 1.62 -0.41 -26.75
C PHE A 332 1.84 0.25 -28.12
N GLU A 333 1.06 -0.11 -29.13
CA GLU A 333 1.02 0.60 -30.41
C GLU A 333 0.55 2.04 -30.23
N HIS A 334 -0.49 2.24 -29.42
CA HIS A 334 -1.01 3.57 -29.09
C HIS A 334 0.03 4.45 -28.42
N ILE A 335 0.70 4.01 -27.33
CA ILE A 335 1.71 4.84 -26.66
C ILE A 335 2.93 5.11 -27.54
N LYS A 336 3.29 4.19 -28.45
CA LYS A 336 4.35 4.43 -29.45
C LYS A 336 3.97 5.52 -30.44
N LYS A 337 2.68 5.62 -30.80
CA LYS A 337 2.15 6.65 -31.69
C LYS A 337 2.00 8.00 -30.97
N THR A 338 1.44 8.01 -29.77
CA THR A 338 1.11 9.24 -29.02
C THR A 338 2.27 9.81 -28.22
N LYS A 339 3.27 8.98 -27.89
CA LYS A 339 4.50 9.38 -27.16
C LYS A 339 4.23 10.24 -25.91
N PRO A 340 3.37 9.78 -24.97
CA PRO A 340 3.05 10.55 -23.78
C PRO A 340 4.31 10.78 -22.94
N GLY A 341 4.37 11.92 -22.23
CA GLY A 341 5.48 12.23 -21.33
C GLY A 341 5.62 11.23 -20.17
N VAL A 342 4.49 10.67 -19.72
CA VAL A 342 4.45 9.64 -18.67
C VAL A 342 3.54 8.49 -19.10
N VAL A 343 3.95 7.25 -18.81
CA VAL A 343 3.10 6.06 -18.88
C VAL A 343 3.04 5.43 -17.50
N LEU A 344 1.85 5.35 -16.89
CA LEU A 344 1.60 4.60 -15.66
C LEU A 344 0.94 3.28 -16.01
N LEU A 345 1.60 2.18 -15.65
CA LEU A 345 1.07 0.83 -15.76
C LEU A 345 0.85 0.27 -14.35
N MET A 346 -0.40 -0.10 -14.06
CA MET A 346 -0.78 -0.77 -12.82
C MET A 346 -1.00 -2.25 -13.11
N GLY A 347 -0.53 -3.13 -12.23
CA GLY A 347 -0.75 -4.57 -12.35
C GLY A 347 -2.24 -4.99 -12.29
N PRO A 348 -2.56 -6.28 -12.47
CA PRO A 348 -1.61 -7.35 -12.72
C PRO A 348 -1.12 -7.44 -14.17
N PHE A 349 0.20 -7.58 -14.34
CA PHE A 349 0.88 -7.90 -15.60
C PHE A 349 0.86 -9.40 -15.90
N VAL A 350 1.20 -10.22 -14.90
CA VAL A 350 1.09 -11.68 -14.98
C VAL A 350 0.20 -12.13 -13.82
N ASP A 351 -1.09 -12.22 -14.13
CA ASP A 351 -2.15 -12.37 -13.15
C ASP A 351 -2.25 -13.80 -12.61
N SER A 352 -1.98 -13.97 -11.32
CA SER A 352 -2.10 -15.23 -10.59
C SER A 352 -3.51 -15.80 -10.61
N SER A 353 -4.51 -14.95 -10.86
CA SER A 353 -5.91 -15.36 -10.94
C SER A 353 -6.38 -15.76 -12.35
N HIS A 354 -5.55 -15.56 -13.38
CA HIS A 354 -5.89 -15.92 -14.77
C HIS A 354 -6.12 -17.43 -14.89
N PRO A 355 -7.17 -17.91 -15.60
CA PRO A 355 -7.52 -19.34 -15.66
C PRO A 355 -6.36 -20.26 -16.07
N LYS A 356 -5.64 -19.91 -17.15
CA LYS A 356 -4.45 -20.68 -17.60
C LYS A 356 -3.28 -20.63 -16.61
N VAL A 357 -3.08 -19.53 -15.91
CA VAL A 357 -2.01 -19.39 -14.91
C VAL A 357 -2.30 -20.28 -13.70
N LYS A 358 -3.56 -20.29 -13.23
CA LYS A 358 -3.98 -21.13 -12.09
C LYS A 358 -3.75 -22.63 -12.30
N ILE A 359 -3.95 -23.11 -13.52
CA ILE A 359 -3.76 -24.54 -13.85
C ILE A 359 -2.33 -24.86 -14.32
N GLY A 360 -1.43 -23.88 -14.35
CA GLY A 360 -0.05 -24.06 -14.82
C GLY A 360 0.11 -24.23 -16.33
N ASP A 361 -0.89 -23.82 -17.12
CA ASP A 361 -0.86 -23.83 -18.60
C ASP A 361 -0.08 -22.61 -19.12
N LEU A 362 1.24 -22.65 -18.90
CA LEU A 362 2.21 -21.61 -19.24
C LEU A 362 3.41 -22.24 -19.95
N ASP A 363 3.75 -21.74 -21.14
CA ASP A 363 4.94 -22.18 -21.89
C ASP A 363 6.26 -21.59 -21.35
N SER A 364 6.19 -20.68 -20.37
CA SER A 364 7.36 -20.00 -19.81
C SER A 364 7.11 -19.51 -18.38
N THR A 365 8.19 -19.21 -17.65
CA THR A 365 8.07 -18.65 -16.29
C THR A 365 7.40 -17.25 -16.31
N PRO A 366 6.71 -16.84 -15.23
CA PRO A 366 6.09 -15.51 -15.14
C PRO A 366 7.05 -14.37 -15.48
N SER A 367 8.29 -14.41 -14.96
CA SER A 367 9.32 -13.41 -15.24
C SER A 367 9.69 -13.38 -16.73
N ARG A 368 9.80 -14.55 -17.39
CA ARG A 368 10.10 -14.61 -18.82
C ARG A 368 8.95 -14.10 -19.67
N LEU A 369 7.71 -14.45 -19.31
CA LEU A 369 6.52 -13.94 -19.95
C LEU A 369 6.45 -12.41 -19.87
N TYR A 370 6.73 -11.83 -18.70
CA TYR A 370 6.80 -10.38 -18.52
C TYR A 370 7.90 -9.73 -19.38
N GLN A 371 9.10 -10.32 -19.44
CA GLN A 371 10.17 -9.78 -20.27
C GLN A 371 9.78 -9.67 -21.76
N ILE A 372 9.20 -10.76 -22.29
CA ILE A 372 8.77 -10.84 -23.69
C ILE A 372 7.60 -9.88 -23.93
N ARG A 373 6.57 -9.95 -23.08
CA ARG A 373 5.30 -9.25 -23.30
C ARG A 373 5.30 -7.81 -22.81
N PHE A 374 6.23 -7.34 -21.99
CA PHE A 374 6.21 -5.96 -21.48
C PHE A 374 7.56 -5.28 -21.62
N LEU A 375 8.60 -5.78 -20.95
CA LEU A 375 9.88 -5.08 -20.83
C LEU A 375 10.50 -4.73 -22.19
N THR A 376 10.49 -5.67 -23.13
CA THR A 376 11.01 -5.45 -24.49
C THR A 376 10.29 -4.31 -25.21
N SER A 377 8.95 -4.27 -25.10
CA SER A 377 8.15 -3.22 -25.73
C SER A 377 8.29 -1.88 -25.02
N LEU A 378 8.44 -1.87 -23.69
CA LEU A 378 8.68 -0.66 -22.89
C LEU A 378 10.02 -0.02 -23.26
N LYS A 379 11.09 -0.81 -23.36
CA LYS A 379 12.40 -0.34 -23.83
C LYS A 379 12.32 0.22 -25.25
N SER A 380 11.63 -0.47 -26.15
CA SER A 380 11.39 0.02 -27.52
C SER A 380 10.63 1.35 -27.55
N PHE A 381 9.61 1.52 -26.71
CA PHE A 381 8.89 2.80 -26.55
C PHE A 381 9.80 3.90 -26.01
N LEU A 382 10.58 3.61 -24.97
CA LEU A 382 11.50 4.57 -24.36
C LEU A 382 12.65 4.97 -25.31
N GLN A 383 13.04 4.10 -26.24
CA GLN A 383 13.97 4.45 -27.32
C GLN A 383 13.34 5.41 -28.34
N SER A 384 12.07 5.20 -28.72
CA SER A 384 11.37 6.08 -29.67
C SER A 384 10.83 7.38 -29.05
N SER A 385 10.79 7.46 -27.72
CA SER A 385 10.39 8.63 -26.93
C SER A 385 11.41 8.93 -25.81
N PRO A 386 12.50 9.67 -26.11
CA PRO A 386 13.62 9.89 -25.18
C PRO A 386 13.24 10.58 -23.86
N HIS A 387 12.24 11.47 -23.88
CA HIS A 387 11.82 12.24 -22.70
C HIS A 387 10.74 11.55 -21.86
N SER A 388 10.16 10.45 -22.36
CA SER A 388 9.12 9.72 -21.62
C SER A 388 9.68 9.01 -20.40
N LYS A 389 8.83 8.89 -19.37
CA LYS A 389 9.06 8.06 -18.19
C LYS A 389 7.98 7.00 -18.07
N VAL A 390 8.32 5.85 -17.54
CA VAL A 390 7.38 4.76 -17.24
C VAL A 390 7.32 4.59 -15.72
N LEU A 391 6.12 4.51 -15.17
CA LEU A 391 5.85 4.20 -13.78
C LEU A 391 5.16 2.84 -13.70
N LEU A 392 5.67 1.92 -12.89
CA LEU A 392 5.07 0.60 -12.67
C LEU A 392 4.57 0.51 -11.23
N LEU A 393 3.28 0.25 -11.05
CA LEU A 393 2.65 0.03 -9.75
C LEU A 393 2.18 -1.43 -9.66
N PRO A 394 2.59 -2.18 -8.62
CA PRO A 394 2.35 -3.62 -8.57
C PRO A 394 0.91 -3.96 -8.21
N SER A 395 0.52 -5.20 -8.49
CA SER A 395 -0.66 -5.81 -7.89
C SER A 395 -0.25 -6.99 -7.02
N ILE A 396 -0.97 -7.19 -5.93
CA ILE A 396 -0.91 -8.41 -5.10
C ILE A 396 -1.30 -9.68 -5.87
N ARG A 397 -1.97 -9.52 -7.02
CA ARG A 397 -2.25 -10.60 -7.97
C ARG A 397 -1.09 -10.87 -8.95
N ASP A 398 0.02 -10.13 -8.90
CA ASP A 398 1.14 -10.37 -9.81
C ASP A 398 2.08 -11.48 -9.33
N LEU A 399 2.35 -12.43 -10.22
CA LEU A 399 3.40 -13.43 -10.04
C LEU A 399 4.83 -12.87 -10.22
N LEU A 400 4.98 -11.55 -10.33
CA LEU A 400 6.26 -10.85 -10.47
C LEU A 400 6.79 -10.31 -9.15
N SER A 401 5.96 -10.31 -8.11
CA SER A 401 6.31 -9.90 -6.76
C SER A 401 6.24 -11.11 -5.83
N ASP A 402 7.19 -11.23 -4.93
CA ASP A 402 7.10 -12.15 -3.80
C ASP A 402 6.24 -11.58 -2.67
N HIS A 403 6.10 -10.25 -2.59
CA HIS A 403 5.27 -9.54 -1.62
C HIS A 403 3.78 -9.68 -1.98
N ALA A 404 3.07 -10.62 -1.34
CA ALA A 404 1.68 -10.99 -1.68
C ALA A 404 0.61 -10.46 -0.71
N VAL A 405 0.92 -9.40 0.05
CA VAL A 405 0.00 -8.73 0.98
C VAL A 405 -0.18 -7.26 0.60
N TYR A 406 -1.22 -6.64 1.16
CA TYR A 406 -1.50 -5.22 1.00
C TYR A 406 -1.41 -4.50 2.36
N PRO A 407 -0.65 -3.40 2.50
CA PRO A 407 0.14 -2.69 1.47
C PRO A 407 1.31 -3.52 0.92
N GLN A 408 1.70 -3.26 -0.32
CA GLN A 408 2.69 -4.03 -1.06
C GLN A 408 3.91 -3.17 -1.39
N GLY A 409 5.10 -3.72 -1.18
CA GLY A 409 6.36 -3.10 -1.61
C GLY A 409 6.49 -3.00 -3.14
N GLU A 410 7.40 -2.14 -3.61
CA GLU A 410 7.74 -2.07 -5.03
C GLU A 410 8.34 -3.38 -5.58
N TYR A 411 8.24 -3.60 -6.90
CA TYR A 411 8.92 -4.71 -7.55
C TYR A 411 10.45 -4.65 -7.36
N PRO A 412 11.15 -5.80 -7.49
CA PRO A 412 12.61 -5.82 -7.53
C PRO A 412 13.15 -5.01 -8.72
N GLN A 413 14.22 -4.23 -8.52
CA GLN A 413 14.83 -3.40 -9.58
C GLN A 413 15.28 -4.21 -10.80
N LEU A 414 15.72 -5.46 -10.57
CA LEU A 414 16.12 -6.39 -11.62
C LEU A 414 15.00 -6.71 -12.61
N LEU A 415 13.71 -6.59 -12.21
CA LEU A 415 12.56 -6.78 -13.09
C LEU A 415 12.63 -5.87 -14.33
N THR A 416 13.27 -4.71 -14.20
CA THR A 416 13.41 -3.72 -15.27
C THR A 416 14.82 -3.64 -15.85
N GLU A 417 15.71 -4.54 -15.45
CA GLU A 417 17.15 -4.49 -15.75
C GLU A 417 17.77 -3.13 -15.36
N ASN A 418 17.29 -2.54 -14.25
CA ASN A 418 17.72 -1.22 -13.75
C ASN A 418 17.58 -0.07 -14.77
N HIS A 419 16.56 -0.10 -15.63
CA HIS A 419 16.38 0.95 -16.62
C HIS A 419 16.10 2.31 -15.95
N PRO A 420 16.89 3.37 -16.21
CA PRO A 420 16.86 4.61 -15.43
C PRO A 420 15.58 5.45 -15.56
N ARG A 421 14.77 5.17 -16.60
CA ARG A 421 13.48 5.84 -16.87
C ARG A 421 12.25 5.00 -16.56
N ILE A 422 12.44 3.79 -16.00
CA ILE A 422 11.35 2.97 -15.48
C ILE A 422 11.40 3.06 -13.96
N HIS A 423 10.38 3.64 -13.34
CA HIS A 423 10.31 3.84 -11.91
C HIS A 423 9.32 2.84 -11.30
N LEU A 424 9.77 2.12 -10.27
CA LEU A 424 8.97 1.15 -9.55
C LEU A 424 8.32 1.81 -8.33
N LEU A 425 6.99 1.74 -8.26
CA LEU A 425 6.16 2.26 -7.18
C LEU A 425 5.74 1.12 -6.24
N PRO A 426 5.47 1.38 -4.95
CA PRO A 426 4.73 0.47 -4.08
C PRO A 426 3.23 0.48 -4.44
N ASN A 427 2.43 -0.33 -3.74
CA ASN A 427 0.98 -0.33 -3.88
C ASN A 427 0.31 -0.31 -2.48
N PRO A 428 -0.39 0.76 -2.11
CA PRO A 428 -0.67 1.95 -2.90
C PRO A 428 0.57 2.85 -3.02
N ALA A 429 0.50 3.87 -3.88
CA ALA A 429 1.56 4.86 -4.00
C ALA A 429 1.03 6.30 -4.08
N ARG A 430 1.86 7.22 -3.57
CA ARG A 430 1.78 8.65 -3.85
C ARG A 430 3.05 9.10 -4.58
N PHE A 431 2.88 9.98 -5.55
CA PHE A 431 3.99 10.55 -6.33
C PHE A 431 3.60 11.91 -6.89
N THR A 432 4.56 12.63 -7.45
CA THR A 432 4.39 13.96 -8.02
C THR A 432 5.02 14.02 -9.40
N ILE A 433 4.32 14.63 -10.35
CA ILE A 433 4.83 14.92 -11.69
C ILE A 433 4.62 16.41 -11.94
N ASN A 434 5.71 17.14 -12.21
CA ASN A 434 5.68 18.59 -12.51
C ASN A 434 4.85 19.42 -11.51
N GLY A 435 4.86 19.01 -10.23
CA GLY A 435 4.13 19.66 -9.13
C GLY A 435 2.69 19.16 -8.93
N VAL A 436 2.14 18.36 -9.83
CA VAL A 436 0.82 17.71 -9.66
C VAL A 436 0.98 16.44 -8.85
N THR A 437 0.22 16.31 -7.76
CA THR A 437 0.25 15.16 -6.86
C THR A 437 -0.73 14.07 -7.28
N PHE A 438 -0.22 12.86 -7.36
CA PHE A 438 -0.97 11.66 -7.73
C PHE A 438 -0.99 10.68 -6.56
N ALA A 439 -2.07 9.93 -6.48
CA ALA A 439 -2.27 8.81 -5.58
C ALA A 439 -2.94 7.68 -6.36
N GLY A 440 -2.52 6.43 -6.16
CA GLY A 440 -3.16 5.29 -6.82
C GLY A 440 -2.96 3.97 -6.09
N THR A 441 -3.91 3.06 -6.29
CA THR A 441 -3.87 1.68 -5.78
C THR A 441 -4.37 0.73 -6.86
N SER A 442 -3.79 -0.47 -6.97
CA SER A 442 -4.29 -1.49 -7.89
C SER A 442 -5.47 -2.29 -7.33
N VAL A 443 -5.78 -2.13 -6.03
CA VAL A 443 -6.87 -2.84 -5.35
C VAL A 443 -8.20 -2.20 -5.74
N ASP A 444 -9.19 -3.02 -6.09
CA ASP A 444 -10.54 -2.57 -6.47
C ASP A 444 -11.39 -2.18 -5.24
N VAL A 445 -10.87 -1.23 -4.46
CA VAL A 445 -11.50 -0.75 -3.22
C VAL A 445 -12.90 -0.18 -3.47
N LEU A 446 -13.13 0.43 -4.64
CA LEU A 446 -14.43 0.99 -5.01
C LEU A 446 -15.49 -0.10 -5.14
N PHE A 447 -15.18 -1.20 -5.83
CA PHE A 447 -16.11 -2.32 -5.95
C PHE A 447 -16.37 -2.98 -4.60
N HIS A 448 -15.35 -3.10 -3.75
CA HIS A 448 -15.48 -3.68 -2.41
C HIS A 448 -16.40 -2.79 -1.56
N LEU A 449 -16.13 -1.48 -1.50
CA LEU A 449 -16.95 -0.52 -0.74
C LEU A 449 -18.40 -0.54 -1.22
N LYS A 450 -18.61 -0.55 -2.54
CA LYS A 450 -19.97 -0.50 -3.09
C LYS A 450 -20.83 -1.69 -2.67
N ARG A 451 -20.22 -2.84 -2.41
CA ARG A 451 -20.93 -4.07 -2.02
C ARG A 451 -21.26 -4.14 -0.54
N GLU A 452 -20.49 -3.47 0.30
CA GLU A 452 -20.60 -3.46 1.76
C GLU A 452 -21.29 -2.21 2.32
N GLU A 453 -21.52 -1.20 1.48
CA GLU A 453 -22.14 0.06 1.89
C GLU A 453 -23.63 -0.11 2.26
N TYR A 454 -23.98 0.32 3.47
CA TYR A 454 -25.33 0.56 3.95
C TYR A 454 -25.62 2.07 3.97
N LEU A 455 -26.66 2.52 3.26
CA LEU A 455 -27.04 3.93 3.19
C LEU A 455 -28.07 4.27 4.26
N LYS A 456 -27.76 5.22 5.15
CA LYS A 456 -28.70 5.78 6.11
C LYS A 456 -29.18 7.15 5.66
N ARG A 457 -30.50 7.32 5.51
CA ARG A 457 -31.13 8.62 5.23
C ARG A 457 -31.22 9.47 6.48
N GLY A 458 -31.16 10.79 6.30
CA GLY A 458 -31.30 11.76 7.37
C GLY A 458 -31.51 13.17 6.85
N GLU A 459 -31.87 14.09 7.75
CA GLU A 459 -32.04 15.52 7.46
C GLU A 459 -30.66 16.20 7.33
N GLU A 460 -30.40 16.88 6.21
CA GLU A 460 -29.13 17.60 6.02
C GLU A 460 -29.07 18.84 6.91
N VAL A 461 -27.98 18.97 7.67
CA VAL A 461 -27.69 20.13 8.51
C VAL A 461 -26.32 20.69 8.11
N GLU A 462 -26.24 21.99 7.88
CA GLU A 462 -24.99 22.65 7.45
C GLU A 462 -24.26 21.88 6.33
N PRO A 463 -24.94 21.61 5.19
CA PRO A 463 -24.31 20.87 4.11
C PRO A 463 -23.14 21.67 3.52
N ILE A 464 -22.13 20.94 3.07
CA ILE A 464 -20.97 21.48 2.37
C ILE A 464 -21.39 21.80 0.94
N ALA A 465 -21.11 23.03 0.50
CA ALA A 465 -21.34 23.44 -0.88
C ALA A 465 -20.39 22.70 -1.83
N PRO A 466 -20.88 22.23 -2.99
CA PRO A 466 -20.04 21.58 -3.97
C PRO A 466 -19.02 22.56 -4.56
N THR A 467 -17.79 22.07 -4.75
CA THR A 467 -16.69 22.90 -5.28
C THR A 467 -16.54 22.81 -6.81
N ALA A 468 -17.26 21.87 -7.42
CA ALA A 468 -17.38 21.67 -8.86
C ALA A 468 -18.82 21.24 -9.21
N THR A 469 -19.26 21.50 -10.44
CA THR A 469 -20.61 21.12 -10.91
C THR A 469 -20.87 19.61 -10.88
N GLU A 470 -19.80 18.81 -11.00
CA GLU A 470 -19.85 17.35 -10.99
C GLU A 470 -19.86 16.76 -9.58
N ASP A 471 -19.56 17.57 -8.55
CA ASP A 471 -19.45 17.17 -7.15
C ASP A 471 -20.85 17.09 -6.51
N VAL A 472 -21.65 16.11 -6.92
CA VAL A 472 -23.08 16.01 -6.53
C VAL A 472 -23.25 14.97 -5.41
N GLY A 473 -24.03 15.29 -4.38
CA GLY A 473 -24.27 14.37 -3.26
C GLY A 473 -25.00 13.09 -3.59
N THR A 474 -25.79 13.08 -4.66
CA THR A 474 -26.50 11.89 -5.16
C THR A 474 -25.62 10.93 -5.97
N ASP A 475 -24.38 11.34 -6.30
CA ASP A 475 -23.48 10.55 -7.13
C ASP A 475 -22.83 9.40 -6.33
N ALA A 476 -23.37 8.20 -6.50
CA ALA A 476 -22.89 7.02 -5.81
C ALA A 476 -21.39 6.74 -6.01
N MET A 477 -20.84 6.95 -7.22
CA MET A 477 -19.42 6.67 -7.48
C MET A 477 -18.51 7.75 -6.87
N GLY A 478 -18.95 9.00 -6.92
CA GLY A 478 -18.29 10.10 -6.22
C GLY A 478 -18.29 9.89 -4.71
N ASN A 479 -19.39 9.40 -4.14
CA ASN A 479 -19.48 9.07 -2.71
C ASN A 479 -18.48 7.98 -2.29
N LEU A 480 -18.25 6.95 -3.10
CA LEU A 480 -17.20 5.95 -2.81
C LEU A 480 -15.80 6.57 -2.74
N CYS A 481 -15.48 7.49 -3.66
CA CYS A 481 -14.21 8.20 -3.65
C CYS A 481 -14.11 9.16 -2.45
N ARG A 482 -15.22 9.79 -2.07
CA ARG A 482 -15.31 10.67 -0.90
C ARG A 482 -15.08 9.90 0.40
N HIS A 483 -15.59 8.67 0.51
CA HIS A 483 -15.28 7.78 1.63
C HIS A 483 -13.76 7.58 1.79
N LEU A 484 -13.03 7.32 0.71
CA LEU A 484 -11.56 7.18 0.79
C LEU A 484 -10.87 8.45 1.28
N LEU A 485 -11.31 9.62 0.79
CA LEU A 485 -10.77 10.92 1.22
C LEU A 485 -11.06 11.21 2.69
N GLN A 486 -12.31 11.03 3.12
CA GLN A 486 -12.75 11.22 4.51
C GLN A 486 -12.07 10.24 5.47
N GLN A 487 -11.99 8.97 5.08
CA GLN A 487 -11.32 7.94 5.86
C GLN A 487 -9.80 8.01 5.75
N ARG A 488 -9.23 8.86 4.89
CA ARG A 488 -7.78 9.07 4.69
C ARG A 488 -6.99 7.78 4.46
N SER A 489 -7.61 6.76 3.86
CA SER A 489 -7.02 5.44 3.63
C SER A 489 -7.34 4.97 2.21
N PHE A 490 -6.37 4.33 1.56
CA PHE A 490 -6.61 3.62 0.29
C PHE A 490 -7.49 2.36 0.47
N TYR A 491 -7.65 1.86 1.70
CA TYR A 491 -8.51 0.72 1.99
C TYR A 491 -9.07 0.80 3.43
N PRO A 492 -10.19 1.50 3.64
CA PRO A 492 -10.79 1.66 4.96
C PRO A 492 -11.72 0.50 5.37
N LEU A 493 -11.96 -0.47 4.48
CA LEU A 493 -12.80 -1.63 4.79
C LEU A 493 -12.10 -2.57 5.75
N PHE A 494 -12.78 -2.91 6.84
CA PHE A 494 -12.28 -3.87 7.81
C PHE A 494 -13.42 -4.65 8.49
N PRO A 495 -13.37 -5.99 8.51
CA PRO A 495 -12.42 -6.85 7.79
C PRO A 495 -12.57 -6.74 6.25
N VAL A 496 -11.59 -7.26 5.51
CA VAL A 496 -11.75 -7.45 4.06
C VAL A 496 -12.95 -8.39 3.83
N PRO A 497 -13.85 -8.13 2.86
CA PRO A 497 -14.95 -9.04 2.56
C PRO A 497 -14.43 -10.44 2.22
N ILE A 498 -15.07 -11.46 2.78
CA ILE A 498 -14.55 -12.83 2.80
C ILE A 498 -14.23 -13.37 1.40
N ASP A 499 -15.03 -13.02 0.40
CA ASP A 499 -14.92 -13.49 -0.97
C ASP A 499 -13.74 -12.88 -1.74
N VAL A 500 -13.21 -11.75 -1.29
CA VAL A 500 -12.00 -11.10 -1.83
C VAL A 500 -10.84 -11.06 -0.83
N SER A 501 -11.00 -11.71 0.33
CA SER A 501 -10.01 -11.71 1.41
C SER A 501 -8.65 -12.26 0.97
N LEU A 502 -8.66 -13.34 0.20
CA LEU A 502 -7.47 -13.97 -0.40
C LEU A 502 -6.86 -13.15 -1.53
N GLU A 503 -7.64 -12.25 -2.14
CA GLU A 503 -7.13 -11.33 -3.17
C GLU A 503 -6.40 -10.16 -2.53
N VAL A 504 -6.93 -9.58 -1.44
CA VAL A 504 -6.34 -8.39 -0.79
C VAL A 504 -5.21 -8.73 0.17
N ASN A 505 -5.34 -9.81 0.95
CA ASN A 505 -4.38 -10.21 1.99
C ASN A 505 -3.92 -9.00 2.84
N LEU A 506 -4.87 -8.33 3.50
CA LEU A 506 -4.65 -7.07 4.20
C LEU A 506 -3.82 -7.26 5.49
N ASP A 507 -2.64 -6.64 5.53
CA ASP A 507 -1.78 -6.54 6.72
C ASP A 507 -2.09 -5.23 7.45
N ILE A 508 -2.66 -5.35 8.65
CA ILE A 508 -3.20 -4.22 9.41
C ILE A 508 -2.10 -3.55 10.23
N SER A 509 -1.14 -4.33 10.72
CA SER A 509 0.01 -3.84 11.47
C SER A 509 0.87 -2.88 10.64
N HIS A 510 0.75 -2.92 9.32
CA HIS A 510 1.42 -2.01 8.38
C HIS A 510 0.46 -1.00 7.72
N SER A 511 -0.69 -0.72 8.33
CA SER A 511 -1.71 0.21 7.81
C SER A 511 -1.22 1.64 7.54
N ASP A 512 -0.07 2.04 8.09
CA ASP A 512 0.62 3.28 7.70
C ASP A 512 0.91 3.35 6.20
N GLY A 513 1.19 2.20 5.55
CA GLY A 513 1.36 2.12 4.10
C GLY A 513 0.07 2.37 3.30
N LEU A 514 -1.09 2.39 3.96
CA LEU A 514 -2.41 2.63 3.36
C LEU A 514 -2.85 4.08 3.47
N ARG A 515 -2.07 4.95 4.10
CA ARG A 515 -2.42 6.36 4.29
C ARG A 515 -2.60 7.06 2.94
N LEU A 516 -3.80 7.57 2.71
CA LEU A 516 -4.11 8.35 1.51
C LEU A 516 -3.56 9.78 1.62
N CYS A 517 -3.46 10.33 2.83
CA CYS A 517 -2.96 11.67 3.12
C CYS A 517 -1.55 11.62 3.74
N ASN A 518 -0.65 12.53 3.34
CA ASN A 518 0.68 12.64 3.94
C ASN A 518 0.57 13.06 5.41
N VAL A 519 1.43 12.49 6.25
CA VAL A 519 1.46 12.75 7.71
C VAL A 519 1.80 14.21 8.03
N GLU A 520 2.71 14.82 7.27
CA GLU A 520 3.22 16.17 7.57
C GLU A 520 2.19 17.27 7.27
N ASP A 521 1.36 17.13 6.23
CA ASP A 521 0.50 18.23 5.75
C ASP A 521 -0.98 17.88 5.49
N GLN A 522 -1.37 16.61 5.63
CA GLN A 522 -2.75 16.11 5.45
C GLN A 522 -3.45 16.54 4.15
N TYR A 523 -2.68 16.78 3.07
CA TYR A 523 -3.25 17.18 1.79
C TYR A 523 -3.82 16.00 0.98
N ALA A 524 -5.00 16.21 0.42
CA ALA A 524 -5.57 15.35 -0.60
C ALA A 524 -4.67 15.33 -1.85
N PRO A 525 -4.60 14.21 -2.60
CA PRO A 525 -3.96 14.23 -3.91
C PRO A 525 -4.76 15.07 -4.90
N ASP A 526 -4.08 15.69 -5.88
CA ASP A 526 -4.76 16.38 -6.99
C ASP A 526 -5.48 15.35 -7.88
N VAL A 527 -4.85 14.19 -8.09
CA VAL A 527 -5.38 13.10 -8.92
C VAL A 527 -5.36 11.78 -8.16
N LEU A 528 -6.50 11.09 -8.10
CA LEU A 528 -6.68 9.80 -7.44
C LEU A 528 -7.08 8.72 -8.46
N ILE A 529 -6.23 7.72 -8.67
CA ILE A 529 -6.38 6.68 -9.68
C ILE A 529 -6.85 5.39 -9.00
N LEU A 530 -8.09 4.98 -9.31
CA LEU A 530 -8.82 3.90 -8.65
C LEU A 530 -9.43 2.95 -9.72
N PRO A 531 -8.62 2.07 -10.33
CA PRO A 531 -9.13 1.07 -11.26
C PRO A 531 -10.17 0.17 -10.60
N SER A 532 -11.29 -0.02 -11.28
CA SER A 532 -12.42 -0.79 -10.75
C SER A 532 -13.18 -1.56 -11.83
N LYS A 533 -13.81 -2.67 -11.42
CA LYS A 533 -14.81 -3.41 -12.21
C LYS A 533 -16.06 -2.59 -12.50
N LEU A 534 -16.31 -1.53 -11.71
CA LEU A 534 -17.38 -0.55 -11.94
C LEU A 534 -17.19 0.18 -13.28
N LYS A 535 -18.25 0.84 -13.77
CA LYS A 535 -18.20 1.63 -15.00
C LYS A 535 -17.10 2.69 -14.90
N GLU A 536 -16.35 2.89 -15.97
CA GLU A 536 -15.33 3.93 -16.05
C GLU A 536 -15.90 5.31 -15.76
N PHE A 537 -15.16 6.13 -15.01
CA PHE A 537 -15.57 7.49 -14.68
C PHE A 537 -14.36 8.38 -14.39
N ALA A 538 -14.58 9.68 -14.54
CA ALA A 538 -13.69 10.73 -14.07
C ALA A 538 -14.57 11.77 -13.39
N LYS A 539 -14.26 12.12 -12.14
CA LYS A 539 -15.12 12.92 -11.28
C LYS A 539 -14.28 13.82 -10.39
N THR A 540 -14.72 15.06 -10.23
CA THR A 540 -14.11 15.98 -9.28
C THR A 540 -14.80 15.83 -7.92
N ILE A 541 -14.06 15.41 -6.90
CA ILE A 541 -14.54 15.27 -5.53
C ILE A 541 -13.79 16.27 -4.66
N HIS A 542 -14.47 17.33 -4.23
CA HIS A 542 -13.83 18.49 -3.64
C HIS A 542 -12.71 19.02 -4.58
N SER A 543 -11.44 18.92 -4.18
CA SER A 543 -10.28 19.35 -4.96
C SER A 543 -9.57 18.22 -5.71
N THR A 544 -10.05 16.99 -5.62
CA THR A 544 -9.37 15.80 -6.16
C THR A 544 -10.10 15.26 -7.40
N TYR A 545 -9.35 15.04 -8.48
CA TYR A 545 -9.83 14.33 -9.66
C TYR A 545 -9.71 12.82 -9.43
N ALA A 546 -10.84 12.17 -9.14
CA ALA A 546 -10.92 10.73 -9.00
C ALA A 546 -11.21 10.06 -10.34
N ILE A 547 -10.46 9.01 -10.67
CA ILE A 547 -10.47 8.37 -11.98
C ILE A 547 -10.55 6.86 -11.82
N ASN A 548 -11.57 6.26 -12.42
CA ASN A 548 -11.59 4.84 -12.73
C ASN A 548 -11.30 4.64 -14.23
N PRO A 549 -10.07 4.29 -14.62
CA PRO A 549 -9.72 4.03 -16.02
C PRO A 549 -10.31 2.70 -16.56
N SER A 550 -10.91 1.89 -15.69
CA SER A 550 -11.21 0.47 -15.95
C SER A 550 -9.94 -0.31 -16.35
N TYR A 551 -10.09 -1.38 -17.13
CA TYR A 551 -9.02 -2.35 -17.39
C TYR A 551 -8.71 -2.51 -18.88
N ILE A 552 -7.44 -2.80 -19.17
CA ILE A 552 -6.94 -2.99 -20.54
C ILE A 552 -7.58 -4.20 -21.23
N ASN A 553 -7.87 -5.29 -20.52
CA ASN A 553 -8.59 -6.43 -21.11
C ASN A 553 -10.00 -6.07 -21.62
N LYS A 554 -10.60 -4.98 -21.13
CA LYS A 554 -11.85 -4.39 -21.65
C LYS A 554 -11.60 -3.30 -22.71
N LEU A 555 -10.36 -3.18 -23.18
CA LEU A 555 -9.89 -2.19 -24.13
C LEU A 555 -10.05 -0.75 -23.62
N ARG A 556 -10.00 -0.52 -22.30
CA ARG A 556 -10.17 0.80 -21.69
C ARG A 556 -8.86 1.31 -21.08
N TYR A 557 -8.66 2.61 -21.14
CA TYR A 557 -7.53 3.32 -20.53
C TYR A 557 -7.90 4.78 -20.30
N ALA A 558 -7.05 5.52 -19.60
CA ALA A 558 -7.20 6.97 -19.44
C ALA A 558 -5.98 7.72 -19.99
N THR A 559 -6.23 8.92 -20.47
CA THR A 559 -5.20 9.90 -20.82
C THR A 559 -5.45 11.19 -20.08
N LEU A 560 -4.39 11.79 -19.58
CA LEU A 560 -4.41 13.02 -18.81
C LEU A 560 -3.43 14.00 -19.44
N GLU A 561 -3.89 15.21 -19.67
CA GLU A 561 -3.08 16.33 -20.16
C GLU A 561 -3.10 17.42 -19.10
N VAL A 562 -1.91 17.90 -18.73
CA VAL A 562 -1.77 19.05 -17.84
C VAL A 562 -1.26 20.21 -18.66
N ALA A 563 -2.05 21.27 -18.74
CA ALA A 563 -1.68 22.50 -19.42
C ALA A 563 -0.59 23.27 -18.65
N SER A 564 0.14 24.11 -19.37
CA SER A 564 1.08 25.04 -18.75
C SER A 564 0.34 26.16 -18.02
N GLY A 565 0.95 26.70 -16.97
CA GLY A 565 0.53 27.98 -16.39
C GLY A 565 0.36 28.00 -14.88
N ALA A 566 0.12 29.21 -14.37
CA ALA A 566 0.00 29.53 -12.95
C ALA A 566 -1.40 29.31 -12.36
N MET A 567 -2.36 28.88 -13.20
CA MET A 567 -3.72 28.53 -12.74
C MET A 567 -3.67 27.39 -11.72
N PRO A 568 -4.69 27.28 -10.84
CA PRO A 568 -4.85 26.13 -9.97
C PRO A 568 -4.75 24.82 -10.77
N VAL A 569 -4.15 23.79 -10.17
CA VAL A 569 -3.94 22.48 -10.82
C VAL A 569 -5.23 21.93 -11.42
N LYS A 570 -6.34 22.11 -10.71
CA LYS A 570 -7.67 21.70 -11.18
C LYS A 570 -8.07 22.29 -12.54
N ASP A 571 -7.74 23.55 -12.80
CA ASP A 571 -8.14 24.23 -14.02
C ASP A 571 -7.19 23.91 -15.19
N ARG A 572 -6.14 23.11 -14.94
CA ARG A 572 -5.10 22.74 -15.90
C ARG A 572 -5.17 21.28 -16.31
N ILE A 573 -5.92 20.45 -15.60
CA ILE A 573 -6.04 19.02 -15.88
C ILE A 573 -7.20 18.81 -16.87
N ASN A 574 -6.88 18.22 -18.02
CA ASN A 574 -7.86 17.68 -18.94
C ASN A 574 -7.72 16.15 -18.97
N LEU A 575 -8.83 15.45 -18.77
CA LEU A 575 -8.83 14.00 -18.65
C LEU A 575 -9.82 13.37 -19.60
N HIS A 576 -9.34 12.37 -20.33
CA HIS A 576 -10.13 11.60 -21.27
C HIS A 576 -10.10 10.11 -20.93
N LEU A 577 -11.28 9.51 -20.81
CA LEU A 577 -11.45 8.06 -20.74
C LEU A 577 -11.61 7.53 -22.16
N ALA A 578 -10.74 6.62 -22.56
CA ALA A 578 -10.68 6.13 -23.92
C ALA A 578 -10.97 4.63 -24.02
N LYS A 579 -11.37 4.21 -25.23
CA LYS A 579 -11.56 2.81 -25.59
C LYS A 579 -10.83 2.54 -26.90
N PHE A 580 -10.13 1.41 -27.01
CA PHE A 580 -9.69 0.94 -28.31
C PHE A 580 -10.89 0.39 -29.10
N GLU A 581 -10.95 0.75 -30.38
CA GLU A 581 -11.88 0.12 -31.30
C GLU A 581 -11.46 -1.33 -31.49
N ASN A 582 -12.40 -2.25 -31.25
CA ASN A 582 -12.15 -3.65 -31.51
C ASN A 582 -12.32 -3.83 -33.02
N ASN A 583 -11.22 -3.79 -33.78
CA ASN A 583 -11.22 -4.30 -35.15
C ASN A 583 -11.28 -5.84 -35.08
N SER A 584 -12.43 -6.34 -34.62
CA SER A 584 -12.88 -7.71 -34.76
C SER A 584 -13.88 -7.72 -35.90
N GLY A 585 -13.35 -7.58 -37.10
CA GLY A 585 -14.08 -7.61 -38.36
C GLY A 585 -13.12 -7.98 -39.48
N THR A 586 -12.72 -9.25 -39.49
CA THR A 586 -12.37 -10.12 -40.63
C THR A 586 -11.91 -11.46 -40.08
#